data_AF-A0A851VS33-F1
#
_entry.id   AF-A0A851VS33-F1
#
_cell.length_a   1.000
_cell.length_b   1.000
_cell.length_c   1.000
_cell.angle_alpha   90.00
_cell.angle_beta   90.00
_cell.angle_gamma   90.00
#
_symmetry.space_group_name_H-M   'P 1'
#
loop_
_entity.id
_entity.type
_entity.pdbx_description
1 polymer ?
#
loop_
_entity_poly.entity_id
_entity_poly.type
_entity_poly.pdbx_seq_one_letter_code
_entity_poly.pdbx_strand_id
1 'polypeptide(L)'
;VGEQVLLKCSFKSSSPITENLLVDWTYRPLTGGPMERIFHYQSMPYPTAAGKFKDRISWVGNVARGDASIALQSPVLSDNGTFICSVKNPPDV
;
A
#
# COMPACT_ATOMS: atom_id res chain seq x y z
N VAL A 1 -0.41 14.48 -19.20
CA VAL A 1 0.01 13.14 -18.71
C VAL A 1 0.70 13.36 -17.38
N GLY A 2 0.11 12.89 -16.27
CA GLY A 2 0.73 13.00 -14.95
C GLY A 2 1.70 11.84 -14.73
N GLU A 3 2.87 12.12 -14.20
CA GLU A 3 3.84 11.09 -13.82
C GLU A 3 3.25 10.20 -12.72
N GLN A 4 3.44 8.88 -12.82
CA GLN A 4 3.02 7.93 -11.80
C GLN A 4 4.13 6.92 -11.53
N VAL A 5 4.29 6.53 -10.28
CA VAL A 5 5.26 5.51 -9.86
C VAL A 5 4.51 4.33 -9.25
N LEU A 6 4.88 3.13 -9.68
CA LEU A 6 4.37 1.87 -9.14
C LEU A 6 5.17 1.48 -7.89
N LEU A 7 4.48 1.38 -6.75
CA LEU A 7 5.01 0.79 -5.52
C LEU A 7 4.62 -0.70 -5.49
N LYS A 8 5.56 -1.53 -5.95
CA LYS A 8 5.32 -2.96 -6.13
C LYS A 8 5.33 -3.70 -4.79
N CYS A 9 4.32 -4.53 -4.55
CA CYS A 9 4.28 -5.47 -3.45
C CYS A 9 3.71 -6.81 -3.93
N SER A 10 4.50 -7.87 -3.83
CA SER A 10 4.06 -9.22 -4.15
C SER A 10 4.19 -10.09 -2.91
N PHE A 11 3.20 -10.94 -2.68
CA PHE A 11 3.15 -11.81 -1.51
C PHE A 11 2.81 -13.24 -1.93
N LYS A 12 3.15 -14.18 -1.06
CA LYS A 12 2.76 -15.59 -1.17
C LYS A 12 2.05 -15.96 0.11
N SER A 13 1.08 -16.85 -0.01
CA SER A 13 0.24 -17.33 1.08
C SER A 13 0.09 -18.83 0.93
N SER A 14 0.18 -19.56 2.05
CA SER A 14 -0.08 -21.01 2.10
C SER A 14 -1.56 -21.30 2.14
N SER A 15 -2.34 -20.39 2.73
CA SER A 15 -3.78 -20.48 2.79
C SER A 15 -4.44 -19.84 1.56
N PRO A 16 -5.68 -20.26 1.21
CA PRO A 16 -6.48 -19.54 0.24
C PRO A 16 -6.64 -18.07 0.63
N ILE A 17 -6.67 -17.18 -0.36
CA ILE A 17 -6.96 -15.76 -0.12
C ILE A 17 -8.44 -15.63 0.22
N THR A 18 -8.75 -14.99 1.34
CA THR A 18 -10.12 -14.76 1.81
C THR A 18 -10.45 -13.27 1.93
N GLU A 19 -11.71 -12.94 2.20
CA GLU A 19 -12.17 -11.58 2.49
C GLU A 19 -11.56 -10.97 3.76
N ASN A 20 -10.98 -11.81 4.62
CA ASN A 20 -10.25 -11.41 5.82
C ASN A 20 -8.80 -10.99 5.53
N LEU A 21 -8.36 -11.06 4.27
CA LEU A 21 -7.04 -10.57 3.89
C LEU A 21 -6.95 -9.06 4.09
N LEU A 22 -5.90 -8.65 4.80
CA LEU A 22 -5.57 -7.26 5.06
C LEU A 22 -4.29 -6.89 4.33
N VAL A 23 -4.28 -5.73 3.68
CA VAL A 23 -3.06 -5.07 3.20
C VAL A 23 -2.98 -3.69 3.84
N ASP A 24 -1.87 -3.41 4.51
CA ASP A 24 -1.54 -2.07 4.99
C ASP A 24 -0.29 -1.59 4.28
N TRP A 25 -0.35 -0.37 3.73
CA TRP A 25 0.84 0.36 3.31
C TRP A 25 1.14 1.47 4.30
N THR A 26 2.36 1.48 4.81
CA THR A 26 2.88 2.55 5.66
C THR A 26 4.05 3.26 5.00
N TYR A 27 4.26 4.51 5.39
CA TYR A 27 5.32 5.36 4.92
C TYR A 27 6.15 5.87 6.10
N ARG A 28 7.47 5.87 5.93
CA ARG A 28 8.42 6.48 6.87
C ARG A 28 9.23 7.55 6.14
N PRO A 29 9.19 8.82 6.58
CA PRO A 29 10.01 9.88 5.98
C PRO A 29 11.51 9.59 6.06
N LEU A 30 12.27 9.98 5.04
CA LEU A 30 13.74 9.84 5.04
C LEU A 30 14.41 10.66 6.16
N THR A 31 13.82 11.79 6.54
CA THR A 31 14.28 12.66 7.64
C THR A 31 14.07 12.04 9.03
N GLY A 32 13.46 10.86 9.11
CA GLY A 32 12.95 10.30 10.36
C GLY A 32 11.58 10.85 10.73
N GLY A 33 10.98 10.29 11.78
CA GLY A 33 9.62 10.61 12.24
C GLY A 33 8.75 9.37 12.44
N PRO A 34 7.47 9.56 12.83
CA PRO A 34 6.51 8.48 12.99
C PRO A 34 6.18 7.83 11.64
N MET A 35 5.83 6.55 11.67
CA MET A 35 5.26 5.87 10.50
C MET A 35 3.80 6.32 10.31
N GLU A 36 3.42 6.56 9.07
CA GLU A 36 2.06 6.95 8.69
C GLU A 36 1.43 5.86 7.83
N ARG A 37 0.19 5.46 8.13
CA ARG A 37 -0.57 4.58 7.23
C ARG A 37 -1.09 5.42 6.06
N ILE A 38 -0.74 5.02 4.84
CA ILE A 38 -1.11 5.76 3.62
C ILE A 38 -2.18 5.05 2.78
N PHE A 39 -2.39 3.76 3.01
CA PHE A 39 -3.40 2.96 2.33
C PHE A 39 -3.73 1.70 3.15
N HIS A 40 -4.99 1.30 3.11
CA HIS A 40 -5.50 0.08 3.70
C HIS A 40 -6.37 -0.68 2.69
N TYR A 41 -6.37 -2.00 2.72
CA TYR A 41 -7.30 -2.84 1.97
C TYR A 41 -7.87 -3.91 2.89
N GLN A 42 -9.19 -4.03 2.87
CA GLN A 42 -9.94 -5.13 3.46
C GLN A 42 -11.18 -5.36 2.61
N SER A 43 -11.16 -6.38 1.76
CA SER A 43 -12.16 -6.63 0.70
C SER A 43 -12.35 -5.51 -0.35
N MET A 44 -12.12 -4.25 0.03
CA MET A 44 -12.10 -3.08 -0.83
C MET A 44 -10.93 -2.15 -0.46
N PRO A 45 -10.47 -1.30 -1.39
CA PRO A 45 -9.38 -0.35 -1.14
C PRO A 45 -9.85 0.88 -0.35
N TYR A 46 -9.05 1.30 0.62
CA TYR A 46 -9.21 2.48 1.46
C TYR A 46 -7.93 3.33 1.42
N PRO A 47 -7.78 4.22 0.42
CA PRO A 47 -6.71 5.22 0.42
C PRO A 47 -6.82 6.16 1.62
N THR A 48 -5.70 6.74 2.06
CA THR A 48 -5.74 7.75 3.13
C THR A 48 -6.58 8.97 2.73
N ALA A 49 -7.44 9.41 3.65
CA ALA A 49 -8.26 10.62 3.48
C ALA A 49 -7.55 11.91 3.96
N ALA A 50 -6.36 11.78 4.53
CA ALA A 50 -5.59 12.86 5.13
C ALA A 50 -4.08 12.70 4.91
N GLY A 51 -3.34 13.78 5.18
CA GLY A 51 -1.89 13.80 5.09
C GLY A 51 -1.37 13.98 3.67
N LYS A 52 -0.06 13.83 3.54
CA LYS A 52 0.73 14.17 2.35
C LYS A 52 0.36 13.38 1.07
N PHE A 53 -0.16 12.17 1.25
CA PHE A 53 -0.48 11.25 0.15
C PHE A 53 -1.97 11.21 -0.20
N LYS A 54 -2.78 12.07 0.42
CA LYS A 54 -4.20 12.21 0.12
C LYS A 54 -4.41 12.44 -1.38
N ASP A 55 -5.38 11.74 -1.97
CA ASP A 55 -5.78 11.82 -3.38
C ASP A 55 -4.68 11.44 -4.40
N ARG A 56 -3.53 10.95 -3.92
CA ARG A 56 -2.37 10.58 -4.74
C ARG A 56 -2.08 9.08 -4.75
N ILE A 57 -2.72 8.30 -3.88
CA ILE A 57 -2.56 6.84 -3.82
C ILE A 57 -3.73 6.17 -4.52
N SER A 58 -3.42 5.23 -5.40
CA SER A 58 -4.42 4.40 -6.09
C SER A 58 -4.06 2.92 -5.97
N TRP A 59 -5.09 2.09 -5.83
CA TRP A 59 -4.93 0.64 -5.83
C TRP A 59 -4.74 0.13 -7.26
N VAL A 60 -3.69 -0.66 -7.48
CA VAL A 60 -3.40 -1.30 -8.78
C VAL A 60 -3.10 -2.78 -8.64
N GLY A 61 -3.17 -3.32 -7.42
CA GLY A 61 -2.91 -4.72 -7.11
C GLY A 61 -4.06 -5.66 -7.45
N ASN A 62 -3.78 -6.96 -7.34
CA ASN A 62 -4.73 -8.04 -7.47
C ASN A 62 -4.39 -9.11 -6.43
N VAL A 63 -5.07 -9.05 -5.28
CA VAL A 63 -4.79 -9.94 -4.14
C VAL A 63 -5.00 -11.42 -4.47
N ALA A 64 -5.92 -11.75 -5.38
CA ALA A 64 -6.14 -13.11 -5.85
C ALA A 64 -4.94 -13.67 -6.63
N ARG A 65 -4.05 -12.80 -7.11
CA ARG A 65 -2.80 -13.16 -7.80
C ARG A 65 -1.55 -12.90 -6.95
N GLY A 66 -1.71 -12.64 -5.65
CA GLY A 66 -0.58 -12.33 -4.75
C GLY A 66 0.03 -10.95 -5.00
N ASP A 67 -0.73 -10.00 -5.54
CA ASP A 67 -0.27 -8.64 -5.82
C ASP A 67 -1.01 -7.62 -4.95
N ALA A 68 -0.23 -6.89 -4.15
CA ALA A 68 -0.70 -5.88 -3.22
C ALA A 68 -0.18 -4.47 -3.56
N SER A 69 0.14 -4.24 -4.83
CA SER A 69 0.77 -2.99 -5.30
C SER A 69 -0.18 -1.79 -5.30
N ILE A 70 0.38 -0.61 -5.05
CA ILE A 70 -0.29 0.69 -5.17
C ILE A 70 0.49 1.58 -6.15
N ALA A 71 -0.16 2.59 -6.71
CA ALA A 71 0.48 3.62 -7.53
C ALA A 71 0.40 4.98 -6.84
N LEU A 72 1.53 5.69 -6.83
CA LEU A 72 1.67 7.06 -6.36
C LEU A 72 1.62 8.02 -7.56
N GLN A 73 0.64 8.93 -7.56
CA GLN A 73 0.47 9.94 -8.60
C GLN A 73 1.28 11.20 -8.28
N SER A 74 1.80 11.84 -9.33
CA SER A 74 2.54 13.11 -9.28
C SER A 74 3.65 13.12 -8.22
N PRO A 75 4.58 12.14 -8.24
CA PRO A 75 5.65 12.04 -7.25
C PRO A 75 6.50 13.32 -7.21
N VAL A 76 6.90 13.73 -6.01
CA VAL A 76 7.78 14.89 -5.78
C VAL A 76 8.96 14.48 -4.90
N LEU A 77 10.08 15.23 -4.98
CA LEU A 77 11.29 14.92 -4.20
C LEU A 77 11.06 14.83 -2.69
N SER A 78 10.08 15.57 -2.17
CA SER A 78 9.74 15.51 -0.75
C SER A 78 9.13 14.17 -0.36
N ASP A 79 8.55 13.39 -1.29
CA ASP A 79 7.99 12.04 -1.09
C ASP A 79 9.05 10.97 -0.77
N ASN A 80 10.34 11.32 -0.84
CA ASN A 80 11.43 10.41 -0.51
C ASN A 80 11.30 9.84 0.91
N GLY A 81 11.24 8.52 0.99
CA GLY A 81 11.12 7.77 2.22
C GLY A 81 10.98 6.27 1.96
N THR A 82 10.70 5.52 3.01
CA THR A 82 10.48 4.07 2.92
C THR A 82 8.99 3.78 2.92
N PHE A 83 8.52 3.13 1.85
CA PHE A 83 7.16 2.60 1.76
C PHE A 83 7.18 1.11 2.12
N ILE A 84 6.32 0.69 3.03
CA ILE A 84 6.30 -0.66 3.60
C ILE A 84 4.92 -1.26 3.33
N CYS A 85 4.89 -2.42 2.69
CA CYS A 85 3.70 -3.21 2.45
C CYS A 85 3.62 -4.35 3.46
N SER A 86 2.53 -4.42 4.22
CA SER A 86 2.25 -5.49 5.19
C SER A 86 1.00 -6.23 4.76
N VAL A 87 1.11 -7.54 4.50
CA VAL A 87 -0.01 -8.40 4.12
C VAL A 87 -0.28 -9.40 5.23
N LYS A 88 -1.55 -9.55 5.63
CA LYS A 88 -2.00 -10.54 6.60
C LYS A 88 -3.14 -11.34 5.98
N ASN A 89 -2.96 -12.64 5.83
CA ASN A 89 -4.01 -13.57 5.37
C ASN A 89 -4.24 -14.67 6.41
N PRO A 90 -5.07 -14.44 7.44
CA PRO A 90 -5.40 -15.49 8.41
C PRO A 90 -5.95 -16.74 7.68
N PRO A 91 -5.57 -17.97 8.08
CA PRO A 91 -4.81 -18.37 9.27
C PRO A 91 -3.29 -18.45 9.09
N ASP A 92 -2.68 -17.84 8.05
CA ASP A 92 -1.21 -17.85 7.89
C ASP A 92 -0.47 -17.13 9.04
N VAL A 93 -1.22 -16.48 9.94
CA VAL A 93 -0.78 -15.75 11.13
C VAL A 93 -1.50 -16.23 12.38
#